data_AF-A0A332CX91-F1
#
_entry.id   AF-A0A332CX91-F1
#
_cell.length_a   1.000
_cell.length_b   1.000
_cell.length_c   1.000
_cell.angle_alpha   90.00
_cell.angle_beta   90.00
_cell.angle_gamma   90.00
#
_symmetry.space_group_name_H-M   'P 1'
#
loop_
_entity.id
_entity.type
_entity.pdbx_description
1 polymer ?
#
loop_
_entity_poly.entity_id
_entity_poly.type
_entity_poly.pdbx_seq_one_letter_code
_entity_poly.pdbx_strand_id
1 'polypeptide(L)'
;MSEIMDLVVIEKKNAMAVFTNNDQLDPLIEAIEKEARSLVPDVTTKKGRDAIASMAHKVARSKTYIDNAGKDLVAELKALPKQIDESRRVVRERLDALKDEVRRPLTEWEAEQERIKAEEAMNALHAEALAMNEDFDRQLAARIESDHEMALLMNDAFDREQAEKKAESERQRIAREEEFKRQAEEKAKREAAEQAQREIDAAAAREREAILAKERAEREQKEAAERAEREKQAAVEAERRKAQEEADRIRREAEQREQARLAEEKRKADEQARREADVKHRKAVGVEVVKALMANTSLTRDQAIEVLTVVKDGRIPHTGISY
;
A
#
# COMPACT_ATOMS: atom_id res chain seq x y z
N MET A 1 28.40 149.52 0.34
CA MET A 1 28.23 148.70 1.56
C MET A 1 29.64 148.41 2.06
N SER A 2 29.97 148.99 3.21
CA SER A 2 31.32 149.13 3.77
C SER A 2 32.10 147.82 3.79
N GLU A 3 33.25 147.78 3.11
CA GLU A 3 34.32 146.83 3.44
C GLU A 3 34.75 147.10 4.87
N ILE A 4 34.35 146.20 5.77
CA ILE A 4 34.70 146.27 7.19
C ILE A 4 36.00 145.49 7.33
N MET A 5 37.12 146.20 7.35
CA MET A 5 38.47 145.67 7.57
C MET A 5 38.51 144.92 8.92
N ASP A 6 38.58 143.58 8.87
CA ASP A 6 39.08 142.78 9.98
C ASP A 6 40.60 142.96 10.06
N LEU A 7 41.16 143.08 11.28
CA LEU A 7 42.58 143.42 11.46
C LEU A 7 43.54 142.33 10.95
N VAL A 8 43.08 141.09 10.81
CA VAL A 8 43.89 139.97 10.30
C VAL A 8 42.99 139.06 9.47
N VAL A 9 43.34 138.89 8.20
CA VAL A 9 42.73 137.89 7.32
C VAL A 9 43.68 136.71 7.21
N ILE A 10 43.30 135.56 7.77
CA ILE A 10 44.03 134.30 7.59
C ILE A 10 43.53 133.69 6.29
N GLU A 11 44.33 133.76 5.23
CA GLU A 11 44.01 133.05 3.99
C GLU A 11 43.98 131.54 4.23
N LYS A 12 42.89 130.87 3.83
CA LYS A 12 42.65 129.43 4.07
C LYS A 12 43.80 128.51 3.62
N LYS A 13 44.59 128.93 2.63
CA LYS A 13 45.74 128.17 2.11
C LYS A 13 46.92 128.08 3.10
N ASN A 14 47.03 129.02 4.03
CA ASN A 14 48.10 129.07 5.04
C ASN A 14 47.60 128.72 6.45
N ALA A 15 46.29 128.48 6.63
CA ALA A 15 45.70 128.20 7.94
C ALA A 15 46.35 127.00 8.65
N MET A 16 46.67 125.92 7.93
CA MET A 16 47.34 124.76 8.54
C MET A 16 48.75 125.08 9.03
N ALA A 17 49.52 125.88 8.30
CA ALA A 17 50.85 126.30 8.71
C ALA A 17 50.81 127.30 9.89
N VAL A 18 49.82 128.20 9.88
CA VAL A 18 49.61 129.19 10.94
C VAL A 18 49.21 128.52 12.26
N PHE A 19 48.30 127.55 12.26
CA PHE A 19 47.86 126.88 13.49
C PHE A 19 48.78 125.75 13.98
N THR A 20 49.74 125.29 13.16
CA THR A 20 50.69 124.24 13.55
C THR A 20 52.00 124.81 14.12
N ASN A 21 52.42 125.99 13.66
CA ASN A 21 53.65 126.65 14.11
C ASN A 21 53.30 127.89 14.95
N ASN A 22 53.52 127.83 16.27
CA ASN A 22 53.27 128.95 17.20
C ASN A 22 53.98 130.25 16.74
N ASP A 23 55.13 130.12 16.08
CA ASP A 23 55.94 131.24 15.56
C ASP A 23 55.22 132.10 14.50
N GLN A 24 54.12 131.62 13.90
CA GLN A 24 53.33 132.37 12.92
C GLN A 24 52.06 132.98 13.52
N LEU A 25 51.64 132.53 14.72
CA LEU A 25 50.53 133.12 15.46
C LEU A 25 50.98 134.34 16.26
N ASP A 26 52.17 134.26 16.86
CA ASP A 26 52.71 135.34 17.70
C ASP A 26 52.82 136.68 16.96
N PRO A 27 53.31 136.76 15.70
CA PRO A 27 53.35 138.02 14.95
C PRO A 27 51.97 138.58 14.59
N LEU A 28 50.96 137.72 14.38
CA LEU A 28 49.58 138.14 14.09
C LEU A 28 48.91 138.69 15.35
N ILE A 29 49.15 138.08 16.50
CA ILE A 29 48.69 138.56 17.80
C ILE A 29 49.39 139.88 18.16
N GLU A 30 50.71 139.97 17.94
CA GLU A 30 51.49 141.18 18.20
C GLU A 30 51.04 142.37 17.33
N ALA A 31 50.66 142.13 16.08
CA ALA A 31 50.06 143.17 15.21
C ALA A 31 48.73 143.70 15.77
N ILE A 32 47.85 142.80 16.25
CA ILE A 32 46.57 143.16 16.88
C ILE A 32 46.83 143.93 18.19
N GLU A 33 47.80 143.50 19.00
CA GLU A 33 48.17 144.17 20.25
C GLU A 33 48.73 145.58 20.01
N LYS A 34 49.61 145.74 19.00
CA LYS A 34 50.20 147.02 18.65
C LYS A 34 49.14 148.01 18.17
N GLU A 35 48.19 147.56 17.36
CA GLU A 35 47.09 148.42 16.90
C GLU A 35 46.13 148.76 18.05
N ALA A 36 45.78 147.78 18.90
CA ALA A 36 44.93 148.00 20.08
C ALA A 36 45.56 148.96 21.11
N ARG A 37 46.89 148.90 21.33
CA ARG A 37 47.62 149.77 22.27
C ARG A 37 47.98 151.14 21.70
N SER A 38 47.96 151.32 20.37
CA SER A 38 48.25 152.61 19.74
C SER A 38 47.10 153.63 19.85
N LEU A 39 45.90 153.16 20.17
CA LEU A 39 44.77 154.04 20.47
C LEU A 39 44.98 154.69 21.86
N VAL A 40 45.25 156.00 21.88
CA VAL A 40 45.34 156.78 23.14
C VAL A 40 43.96 156.83 23.81
N PRO A 41 43.76 156.21 24.99
CA PRO A 41 42.44 156.13 25.59
C PRO A 41 42.00 157.49 26.18
N ASP A 42 41.00 158.13 25.57
CA ASP A 42 40.31 159.28 26.17
C ASP A 42 38.95 158.86 26.71
N VAL A 43 38.84 158.74 28.03
CA VAL A 43 37.60 158.36 28.72
C VAL A 43 36.71 159.56 29.06
N THR A 44 37.20 160.78 28.86
CA THR A 44 36.51 162.02 29.25
C THR A 44 35.43 162.41 28.24
N THR A 45 35.67 162.15 26.95
CA THR A 45 34.72 162.43 25.87
C THR A 45 33.87 161.22 25.46
N LYS A 46 32.62 161.45 25.01
CA LYS A 46 31.76 160.36 24.49
C LYS A 46 32.40 159.69 23.25
N LYS A 47 33.01 160.48 22.36
CA LYS A 47 33.70 159.98 21.17
C LYS A 47 34.90 159.09 21.51
N GLY A 48 35.67 159.42 22.55
CA GLY A 48 36.78 158.58 23.02
C GLY A 48 36.30 157.25 23.61
N ARG A 49 35.21 157.25 24.40
CA ARG A 49 34.57 156.01 24.89
C ARG A 49 34.02 155.13 23.77
N ASP A 50 33.39 155.72 22.75
CA ASP A 50 32.89 154.98 21.58
C ASP A 50 34.03 154.40 20.73
N ALA A 51 35.16 155.10 20.61
CA ALA A 51 36.36 154.60 19.93
C ALA A 51 37.00 153.41 20.66
N ILE A 52 37.09 153.47 22.00
CA ILE A 52 37.56 152.36 22.85
C ILE A 52 36.64 151.14 22.69
N ALA A 53 35.32 151.35 22.74
CA ALA A 53 34.34 150.28 22.55
C ALA A 53 34.43 149.65 21.14
N SER A 54 34.63 150.46 20.10
CA SER A 54 34.81 149.98 18.72
C SER A 54 36.08 149.15 18.56
N MET A 55 37.21 149.59 19.14
CA MET A 55 38.47 148.84 19.08
C MET A 55 38.37 147.52 19.85
N ALA A 56 37.76 147.52 21.04
CA ALA A 56 37.49 146.30 21.81
C ALA A 56 36.62 145.31 21.01
N HIS A 57 35.60 145.81 20.30
CA HIS A 57 34.76 144.98 19.45
C HIS A 57 35.54 144.39 18.25
N LYS A 58 36.46 145.15 17.64
CA LYS A 58 37.33 144.65 16.56
C LYS A 58 38.28 143.54 17.05
N VAL A 59 38.86 143.68 18.25
CA VAL A 59 39.67 142.63 18.88
C VAL A 59 38.83 141.38 19.16
N ALA A 60 37.61 141.54 19.68
CA ALA A 60 36.70 140.42 19.94
C ALA A 60 36.29 139.66 18.65
N ARG A 61 36.03 140.38 17.55
CA ARG A 61 35.76 139.74 16.25
C ARG A 61 36.98 139.01 15.71
N SER A 62 38.17 139.62 15.78
CA SER A 62 39.41 139.01 15.31
C SER A 62 39.72 137.72 16.09
N LYS A 63 39.50 137.70 17.41
CA LYS A 63 39.55 136.48 18.23
C LYS A 63 38.60 135.39 17.72
N THR A 64 37.34 135.76 17.47
CA THR A 64 36.30 134.81 17.05
C THR A 64 36.59 134.24 15.66
N TYR A 65 37.13 135.07 14.76
CA TYR A 65 37.53 134.66 13.42
C TYR A 65 38.69 133.65 13.45
N ILE A 66 39.73 133.91 14.25
CA ILE A 66 40.88 133.00 14.41
C ILE A 66 40.41 131.65 15.01
N ASP A 67 39.56 131.68 16.04
CA ASP A 67 39.02 130.46 16.65
C ASP A 67 38.16 129.64 15.67
N ASN A 68 37.30 130.29 14.88
CA ASN A 68 36.49 129.61 13.87
C ASN A 68 37.35 129.03 12.74
N ALA A 69 38.38 129.74 12.28
CA ALA A 69 39.30 129.24 11.26
C ALA A 69 40.08 127.99 11.72
N GLY A 70 40.48 127.95 13.01
CA GLY A 70 41.09 126.76 13.61
C GLY A 70 40.10 125.59 13.73
N LYS A 71 38.85 125.86 14.10
CA LYS A 71 37.79 124.85 14.18
C LYS A 71 37.46 124.23 12.81
N ASP A 72 37.36 125.06 11.78
CA ASP A 72 37.11 124.61 10.40
C ASP A 72 38.25 123.71 9.91
N LEU A 73 39.51 124.10 10.14
CA LEU A 73 40.68 123.29 9.80
C LEU A 73 40.67 121.94 10.53
N VAL A 74 40.38 121.91 11.83
CA VAL A 74 40.29 120.67 12.61
C VAL A 74 39.13 119.79 12.12
N ALA A 75 38.01 120.38 11.71
CA ALA A 75 36.89 119.65 11.14
C ALA A 75 37.25 118.98 9.80
N GLU A 76 37.96 119.70 8.92
CA GLU A 76 38.48 119.15 7.66
C GLU A 76 39.49 118.02 7.91
N LEU A 77 40.44 118.21 8.83
CA LEU A 77 41.42 117.19 9.19
C LEU A 77 40.79 115.94 9.80
N LYS A 78 39.72 116.08 10.60
CA LYS A 78 38.95 114.96 11.15
C LYS A 78 38.09 114.25 10.09
N ALA A 79 37.72 114.92 9.00
CA ALA A 79 36.98 114.32 7.90
C ALA A 79 37.86 113.45 6.98
N LEU A 80 39.15 113.76 6.87
CA LEU A 80 40.11 113.02 6.02
C LEU A 80 40.20 111.52 6.36
N PRO A 81 40.34 111.07 7.63
CA PRO A 81 40.35 109.65 7.97
C PRO A 81 39.13 108.88 7.44
N LYS A 82 37.93 109.45 7.58
CA LYS A 82 36.69 108.82 7.10
C LYS A 82 36.69 108.65 5.57
N GLN A 83 37.22 109.63 4.83
CA GLN A 83 37.35 109.53 3.38
C GLN A 83 38.41 108.51 2.95
N ILE A 84 39.50 108.40 3.72
CA ILE A 84 40.55 107.41 3.49
C ILE A 84 40.01 105.99 3.72
N ASP A 85 39.27 105.76 4.81
CA ASP A 85 38.69 104.46 5.12
C ASP A 85 37.66 104.03 4.06
N GLU A 86 36.82 104.96 3.61
CA GLU A 86 35.87 104.71 2.52
C GLU A 86 36.61 104.38 1.21
N SER A 87 37.67 105.11 0.88
CA SER A 87 38.50 104.82 -0.29
C SER A 87 39.16 103.44 -0.18
N ARG A 88 39.65 103.06 1.02
CA ARG A 88 40.21 101.72 1.29
C ARG A 88 39.16 100.62 1.14
N ARG A 89 37.92 100.87 1.56
CA ARG A 89 36.79 99.94 1.39
C ARG A 89 36.48 99.71 -0.08
N VAL A 90 36.33 100.79 -0.85
CA VAL A 90 36.06 100.73 -2.30
C VAL A 90 37.17 99.98 -3.05
N VAL A 91 38.44 100.22 -2.69
CA VAL A 91 39.57 99.50 -3.29
C VAL A 91 39.49 98.01 -2.99
N ARG A 92 39.20 97.62 -1.73
CA ARG A 92 39.06 96.21 -1.35
C ARG A 92 37.94 95.52 -2.12
N GLU A 93 36.75 96.10 -2.13
CA GLU A 93 35.58 95.54 -2.81
C GLU A 93 35.79 95.41 -4.32
N ARG A 94 36.41 96.40 -4.95
CA ARG A 94 36.72 96.34 -6.40
C ARG A 94 37.77 95.29 -6.73
N LEU A 95 38.82 95.16 -5.91
CA LEU A 95 39.87 94.18 -6.16
C LEU A 95 39.39 92.75 -5.87
N ASP A 96 38.56 92.55 -4.85
CA ASP A 96 37.93 91.25 -4.57
C ASP A 96 36.98 90.86 -5.71
N ALA A 97 36.14 91.78 -6.19
CA ALA A 97 35.28 91.53 -7.34
C ALA A 97 36.08 91.19 -8.62
N LEU A 98 37.17 91.91 -8.88
CA LEU A 98 38.05 91.62 -10.01
C LEU A 98 38.74 90.25 -9.89
N LYS A 99 39.16 89.88 -8.68
CA LYS A 99 39.73 88.55 -8.41
C LYS A 99 38.72 87.45 -8.71
N ASP A 100 37.47 87.62 -8.29
CA ASP A 100 36.41 86.64 -8.52
C ASP A 100 36.07 86.55 -10.01
N GLU A 101 36.03 87.68 -10.72
CA GLU A 101 35.84 87.70 -12.18
C GLU A 101 36.97 86.98 -12.92
N VAL A 102 38.23 87.22 -12.54
CA VAL A 102 39.40 86.55 -13.13
C VAL A 102 39.40 85.06 -12.80
N ARG A 103 38.89 84.66 -11.63
CA ARG A 103 38.80 83.24 -11.23
C ARG A 103 37.59 82.53 -11.85
N ARG A 104 36.55 83.26 -12.27
CA ARG A 104 35.29 82.70 -12.76
C ARG A 104 35.45 81.68 -13.90
N PRO A 105 36.27 81.94 -14.94
CA PRO A 105 36.48 80.96 -16.02
C PRO A 105 37.09 79.64 -15.53
N LEU A 106 37.97 79.70 -14.54
CA LEU A 106 38.58 78.50 -13.96
C LEU A 106 37.55 77.69 -13.17
N THR A 107 36.73 78.36 -12.35
CA THR A 107 35.66 77.68 -11.60
C THR A 107 34.59 77.08 -12.51
N GLU A 108 34.24 77.76 -13.61
CA GLU A 108 33.31 77.24 -14.62
C GLU A 108 33.90 76.01 -15.33
N TRP A 109 35.20 76.05 -15.66
CA TRP A 109 35.89 74.91 -16.27
C TRP A 109 36.01 73.72 -15.31
N GLU A 110 36.36 73.94 -14.04
CA GLU A 110 36.42 72.89 -13.01
C GLU A 110 35.05 72.21 -12.82
N ALA A 111 33.96 72.99 -12.77
CA ALA A 111 32.60 72.47 -12.66
C ALA A 111 32.18 71.67 -13.91
N GLU A 112 32.54 72.14 -15.10
CA GLU A 112 32.27 71.41 -16.35
C GLU A 112 33.07 70.10 -16.43
N GLN A 113 34.33 70.10 -15.99
CA GLN A 113 35.13 68.87 -15.92
C GLN A 113 34.55 67.86 -14.93
N GLU A 114 34.01 68.33 -13.80
CA GLU A 114 33.33 67.46 -12.84
C GLU A 114 32.06 66.87 -13.45
N ARG A 115 31.27 67.66 -14.20
CA ARG A 115 30.09 67.17 -14.92
C ARG A 115 30.46 66.14 -15.99
N ILE A 116 31.48 66.40 -16.80
CA ILE A 116 31.95 65.47 -17.82
C ILE A 116 32.39 64.16 -17.18
N LYS A 117 33.16 64.19 -16.08
CA LYS A 117 33.57 62.98 -15.35
C LYS A 117 32.37 62.21 -14.80
N ALA A 118 31.36 62.91 -14.27
CA ALA A 118 30.14 62.28 -13.78
C ALA A 118 29.34 61.62 -14.92
N GLU A 119 29.24 62.28 -16.07
CA GLU A 119 28.58 61.75 -17.26
C GLU A 119 29.35 60.55 -17.84
N GLU A 120 30.68 60.63 -17.96
CA GLU A 120 31.53 59.52 -18.37
C GLU A 120 31.40 58.32 -17.43
N ALA A 121 31.35 58.55 -16.11
CA ALA A 121 31.12 57.49 -15.13
C ALA A 121 29.75 56.84 -15.31
N MET A 122 28.71 57.64 -15.57
CA MET A 122 27.37 57.13 -15.84
C MET A 122 27.30 56.33 -17.14
N ASN A 123 27.93 56.84 -18.21
CA ASN A 123 28.02 56.16 -19.50
C ASN A 123 28.81 54.85 -19.40
N ALA A 124 29.87 54.80 -18.60
CA ALA A 124 30.64 53.57 -18.34
C ALA A 124 29.77 52.52 -17.64
N LEU A 125 29.03 52.91 -16.59
CA LEU A 125 28.08 52.02 -15.92
C LEU A 125 26.95 51.56 -16.85
N HIS A 126 26.46 52.44 -17.72
CA HIS A 126 25.44 52.10 -18.70
C HIS A 126 25.96 51.08 -19.74
N ALA A 127 27.19 51.27 -20.24
CA ALA A 127 27.83 50.35 -21.16
C ALA A 127 28.06 48.96 -20.53
N GLU A 128 28.49 48.91 -19.26
CA GLU A 128 28.64 47.66 -18.51
C GLU A 128 27.28 46.95 -18.33
N ALA A 129 26.23 47.70 -17.99
CA ALA A 129 24.88 47.16 -17.86
C ALA A 129 24.35 46.59 -19.19
N LEU A 130 24.60 47.27 -20.32
CA LEU A 130 24.23 46.76 -21.65
C LEU A 130 24.97 45.46 -21.98
N ALA A 131 26.28 45.40 -21.73
CA ALA A 131 27.06 44.19 -21.97
C ALA A 131 26.56 43.00 -21.12
N MET A 132 26.22 43.24 -19.85
CA MET A 132 25.65 42.22 -18.97
C MET A 132 24.28 41.73 -19.46
N ASN A 133 23.43 42.63 -19.97
CA ASN A 133 22.14 42.26 -20.54
C ASN A 133 22.31 41.42 -21.83
N GLU A 134 23.24 41.79 -22.71
CA GLU A 134 23.53 41.00 -23.91
C GLU A 134 24.00 39.58 -23.57
N ASP A 135 24.85 39.43 -22.55
CA ASP A 135 25.30 38.12 -22.08
C ASP A 135 24.14 37.32 -21.47
N PHE A 136 23.24 37.97 -20.73
CA PHE A 136 22.04 37.34 -20.18
C PHE A 136 21.11 36.85 -21.30
N ASP A 137 20.86 37.68 -22.32
CA ASP A 137 20.03 37.33 -23.47
C ASP A 137 20.64 36.16 -24.26
N ARG A 138 21.97 36.15 -24.45
CA ARG A 138 22.68 35.02 -25.07
C ARG A 138 22.53 33.73 -24.26
N GLN A 139 22.67 33.80 -22.93
CA GLN A 139 22.49 32.64 -22.07
C GLN A 139 21.05 32.13 -22.07
N LEU A 140 20.07 33.03 -22.07
CA LEU A 140 18.65 32.68 -22.14
C LEU A 140 18.33 31.99 -23.47
N ALA A 141 18.83 32.51 -24.59
CA ALA A 141 18.65 31.90 -25.91
C ALA A 141 19.25 30.48 -25.97
N ALA A 142 20.48 30.29 -25.49
CA ALA A 142 21.12 28.98 -25.44
C ALA A 142 20.36 27.99 -24.55
N ARG A 143 19.80 28.47 -23.42
CA ARG A 143 19.00 27.65 -22.52
C ARG A 143 17.67 27.23 -23.17
N ILE A 144 16.99 28.14 -23.86
CA ILE A 144 15.75 27.85 -24.57
C ILE A 144 15.99 26.77 -25.64
N GLU A 145 17.10 26.85 -26.39
CA GLU A 145 17.46 25.86 -27.40
C GLU A 145 17.73 24.49 -26.75
N SER A 146 18.55 24.45 -25.69
CA SER A 146 18.82 23.21 -24.94
C SER A 146 17.55 22.59 -24.33
N ASP A 147 16.68 23.40 -23.73
CA ASP A 147 15.43 22.94 -23.13
C ASP A 147 14.47 22.43 -24.21
N HIS A 148 14.45 23.06 -25.39
CA HIS A 148 13.66 22.60 -26.53
C HIS A 148 14.15 21.25 -27.07
N GLU A 149 15.45 21.07 -27.24
CA GLU A 149 16.05 19.80 -27.65
C GLU A 149 15.73 18.68 -26.65
N MET A 150 15.87 18.96 -25.34
CA MET A 150 15.48 18.00 -24.31
C MET A 150 14.00 17.63 -24.37
N ALA A 151 13.13 18.61 -24.58
CA ALA A 151 11.69 18.36 -24.71
C ALA A 151 11.36 17.47 -25.92
N LEU A 152 12.04 17.67 -27.06
CA LEU A 152 11.88 16.81 -28.24
C LEU A 152 12.33 15.37 -27.96
N LEU A 153 13.47 15.19 -27.30
CA LEU A 153 13.97 13.86 -26.91
C LEU A 153 13.03 13.17 -25.92
N MET A 154 12.47 13.91 -24.95
CA MET A 154 11.49 13.38 -24.01
C MET A 154 10.19 12.94 -24.70
N ASN A 155 9.71 13.73 -25.67
CA ASN A 155 8.53 13.35 -26.46
C ASN A 155 8.80 12.08 -27.28
N ASP A 156 9.95 11.98 -27.95
CA ASP A 156 10.31 10.77 -28.71
C ASP A 156 10.45 9.54 -27.79
N ALA A 157 11.04 9.70 -26.60
CA ALA A 157 11.10 8.62 -25.61
C ALA A 157 9.70 8.18 -25.13
N PHE A 158 8.80 9.14 -24.90
CA PHE A 158 7.42 8.84 -24.53
C PHE A 158 6.68 8.10 -25.66
N ASP A 159 6.83 8.55 -26.91
CA ASP A 159 6.22 7.91 -28.07
C ASP A 159 6.73 6.47 -28.26
N ARG A 160 8.03 6.24 -28.05
CA ARG A 160 8.63 4.89 -28.03
C ARG A 160 8.05 4.03 -26.92
N GLU A 161 7.97 4.53 -25.69
CA GLU A 161 7.39 3.78 -24.56
C GLU A 161 5.93 3.41 -24.83
N GLN A 162 5.15 4.31 -25.42
CA GLN A 162 3.76 4.01 -25.80
C GLN A 162 3.69 3.00 -26.93
N ALA A 163 4.59 3.06 -27.91
CA ALA A 163 4.68 2.05 -28.97
C ALA A 163 5.07 0.68 -28.40
N GLU A 164 6.01 0.62 -27.45
CA GLU A 164 6.42 -0.61 -26.77
C GLU A 164 5.29 -1.19 -25.92
N LYS A 165 4.56 -0.38 -25.15
CA LYS A 165 3.37 -0.83 -24.39
C LYS A 165 2.29 -1.38 -25.31
N LYS A 166 2.03 -0.73 -26.45
CA LYS A 166 1.11 -1.25 -27.47
C LYS A 166 1.61 -2.58 -28.03
N ALA A 167 2.90 -2.68 -28.37
CA ALA A 167 3.49 -3.92 -28.87
C ALA A 167 3.45 -5.05 -27.82
N GLU A 168 3.68 -4.76 -26.55
CA GLU A 168 3.60 -5.73 -25.47
C GLU A 168 2.17 -6.20 -25.24
N SER A 169 1.19 -5.28 -25.21
CA SER A 169 -0.22 -5.65 -25.10
C SER A 169 -0.68 -6.53 -26.26
N GLU A 170 -0.18 -6.27 -27.48
CA GLU A 170 -0.44 -7.10 -28.65
C GLU A 170 0.23 -8.47 -28.55
N ARG A 171 1.49 -8.55 -28.11
CA ARG A 171 2.16 -9.83 -27.83
C ARG A 171 1.41 -10.65 -26.78
N GLN A 172 0.92 -10.01 -25.72
CA GLN A 172 0.10 -10.68 -24.71
C GLN A 172 -1.24 -11.15 -25.29
N ARG A 173 -1.85 -10.40 -26.20
CA ARG A 173 -3.09 -10.80 -26.88
C ARG A 173 -2.85 -12.02 -27.76
N ILE A 174 -1.79 -12.02 -28.56
CA ILE A 174 -1.38 -13.16 -29.40
C ILE A 174 -1.07 -14.38 -28.51
N ALA A 175 -0.29 -14.21 -27.44
CA ALA A 175 0.03 -15.30 -26.52
C ALA A 175 -1.21 -15.91 -25.86
N ARG A 176 -2.18 -15.09 -25.44
CA ARG A 176 -3.48 -15.57 -24.91
C ARG A 176 -4.29 -16.29 -25.98
N GLU A 177 -4.30 -15.79 -27.21
CA GLU A 177 -5.00 -16.45 -28.32
C GLU A 177 -4.36 -17.81 -28.67
N GLU A 178 -3.03 -17.89 -28.68
CA GLU A 178 -2.28 -19.14 -28.87
C GLU A 178 -2.51 -20.12 -27.72
N GLU A 179 -2.51 -19.64 -26.47
CA GLU A 179 -2.81 -20.49 -25.32
C GLU A 179 -4.25 -21.00 -25.38
N PHE A 180 -5.21 -20.15 -25.76
CA PHE A 180 -6.60 -20.56 -25.95
C PHE A 180 -6.72 -21.60 -27.08
N LYS A 181 -5.99 -21.44 -28.19
CA LYS A 181 -5.92 -22.45 -29.26
C LYS A 181 -5.33 -23.76 -28.76
N ARG A 182 -4.24 -23.72 -28.00
CA ARG A 182 -3.63 -24.92 -27.40
C ARG A 182 -4.57 -25.61 -26.42
N GLN A 183 -5.25 -24.85 -25.55
CA GLN A 183 -6.23 -25.39 -24.62
C GLN A 183 -7.44 -25.98 -25.36
N ALA A 184 -7.90 -25.36 -26.44
CA ALA A 184 -8.96 -25.90 -27.28
C ALA A 184 -8.52 -27.20 -27.99
N GLU A 185 -7.31 -27.24 -28.54
CA GLU A 185 -6.73 -28.45 -29.15
C GLU A 185 -6.52 -29.57 -28.12
N GLU A 186 -6.04 -29.23 -26.93
CA GLU A 186 -5.83 -30.19 -25.85
C GLU A 186 -7.17 -30.71 -25.32
N LYS A 187 -8.16 -29.83 -25.15
CA LYS A 187 -9.52 -30.22 -24.79
C LYS A 187 -10.14 -31.12 -25.85
N ALA A 188 -9.99 -30.80 -27.14
CA ALA A 188 -10.45 -31.65 -28.23
C ALA A 188 -9.73 -33.02 -28.22
N LYS A 189 -8.42 -33.07 -27.94
CA LYS A 189 -7.68 -34.33 -27.79
C LYS A 189 -8.13 -35.13 -26.57
N ARG A 190 -8.38 -34.48 -25.44
CA ARG A 190 -8.88 -35.11 -24.21
C ARG A 190 -10.30 -35.65 -24.41
N GLU A 191 -11.19 -34.88 -25.03
CA GLU A 191 -12.55 -35.31 -25.36
C GLU A 191 -12.53 -36.46 -26.37
N ALA A 192 -11.67 -36.41 -27.39
CA ALA A 192 -11.48 -37.53 -28.33
C ALA A 192 -10.90 -38.78 -27.65
N ALA A 193 -9.93 -38.62 -26.74
CA ALA A 193 -9.35 -39.72 -25.98
C ALA A 193 -10.35 -40.31 -24.98
N GLU A 194 -11.16 -39.48 -24.32
CA GLU A 194 -12.22 -39.92 -23.43
C GLU A 194 -13.32 -40.63 -24.21
N GLN A 195 -13.68 -40.14 -25.39
CA GLN A 195 -14.63 -40.81 -26.26
C GLN A 195 -14.10 -42.16 -26.75
N ALA A 196 -12.82 -42.24 -27.15
CA ALA A 196 -12.17 -43.49 -27.50
C ALA A 196 -12.11 -44.46 -26.30
N GLN A 197 -11.82 -43.97 -25.10
CA GLN A 197 -11.82 -44.79 -23.89
C GLN A 197 -13.23 -45.28 -23.55
N ARG A 198 -14.26 -44.44 -23.68
CA ARG A 198 -15.65 -44.83 -23.51
C ARG A 198 -16.08 -45.88 -24.53
N GLU A 199 -15.58 -45.80 -25.77
CA GLU A 199 -15.83 -46.82 -26.79
C GLU A 199 -15.12 -48.14 -26.46
N ILE A 200 -13.88 -48.09 -25.97
CA ILE A 200 -13.14 -49.27 -25.48
C ILE A 200 -13.83 -49.88 -24.27
N ASP A 201 -14.23 -49.08 -23.29
CA ASP A 201 -14.91 -49.54 -22.08
C ASP A 201 -16.30 -50.09 -22.41
N ALA A 202 -17.03 -49.48 -23.35
CA ALA A 202 -18.30 -50.00 -23.85
C ALA A 202 -18.10 -51.31 -24.63
N ALA A 203 -17.04 -51.44 -25.43
CA ALA A 203 -16.69 -52.67 -26.10
C ALA A 203 -16.31 -53.77 -25.10
N ALA A 204 -15.51 -53.45 -24.09
CA ALA A 204 -15.13 -54.36 -23.01
C ALA A 204 -16.34 -54.75 -22.15
N ALA A 205 -17.29 -53.84 -21.91
CA ALA A 205 -18.55 -54.14 -21.22
C ALA A 205 -19.42 -55.11 -22.06
N ARG A 206 -19.54 -54.88 -23.38
CA ARG A 206 -20.23 -55.81 -24.29
C ARG A 206 -19.55 -57.17 -24.34
N GLU A 207 -18.22 -57.21 -24.35
CA GLU A 207 -17.46 -58.46 -24.33
C GLU A 207 -17.66 -59.20 -22.99
N ARG A 208 -17.58 -58.50 -21.86
CA ARG A 208 -17.89 -59.07 -20.53
C ARG A 208 -19.33 -59.55 -20.44
N GLU A 209 -20.29 -58.81 -20.98
CA GLU A 209 -21.69 -59.21 -21.03
C GLU A 209 -21.88 -60.44 -21.91
N ALA A 210 -21.20 -60.52 -23.07
CA ALA A 210 -21.21 -61.69 -23.93
C ALA A 210 -20.56 -62.92 -23.27
N ILE A 211 -19.47 -62.73 -22.52
CA ILE A 211 -18.83 -63.80 -21.73
C ILE A 211 -19.76 -64.25 -20.60
N LEU A 212 -20.35 -63.33 -19.84
CA LEU A 212 -21.31 -63.65 -18.78
C LEU A 212 -22.59 -64.27 -19.33
N ALA A 213 -23.03 -63.92 -20.54
CA ALA A 213 -24.14 -64.57 -21.22
C ALA A 213 -23.77 -65.99 -21.68
N LYS A 214 -22.56 -66.19 -22.22
CA LYS A 214 -22.03 -67.52 -22.54
C LYS A 214 -21.85 -68.39 -21.30
N GLU A 215 -21.32 -67.84 -20.21
CA GLU A 215 -21.16 -68.56 -18.94
C GLU A 215 -22.52 -68.90 -18.32
N ARG A 216 -23.50 -67.99 -18.40
CA ARG A 216 -24.89 -68.30 -18.01
C ARG A 216 -25.50 -69.40 -18.88
N ALA A 217 -25.31 -69.36 -20.20
CA ALA A 217 -25.78 -70.40 -21.10
C ALA A 217 -25.08 -71.75 -20.84
N GLU A 218 -23.78 -71.76 -20.55
CA GLU A 218 -23.03 -72.97 -20.18
C GLU A 218 -23.46 -73.52 -18.82
N ARG A 219 -23.72 -72.65 -17.83
CA ARG A 219 -24.27 -73.06 -16.53
C ARG A 219 -25.67 -73.62 -16.69
N GLU A 220 -26.54 -72.98 -17.47
CA GLU A 220 -27.88 -73.51 -17.78
C GLU A 220 -27.81 -74.85 -18.51
N GLN A 221 -26.87 -75.03 -19.46
CA GLN A 221 -26.67 -76.32 -20.11
C GLN A 221 -26.11 -77.38 -19.16
N LYS A 222 -25.18 -77.03 -18.27
CA LYS A 222 -24.67 -77.95 -17.24
C LYS A 222 -25.74 -78.31 -16.23
N GLU A 223 -26.54 -77.36 -15.76
CA GLU A 223 -27.67 -77.61 -14.86
C GLU A 223 -28.79 -78.40 -15.54
N ALA A 224 -29.02 -78.20 -16.85
CA ALA A 224 -29.95 -79.03 -17.63
C ALA A 224 -29.41 -80.45 -17.82
N ALA A 225 -28.11 -80.60 -18.09
CA ALA A 225 -27.45 -81.91 -18.21
C ALA A 225 -27.43 -82.65 -16.87
N GLU A 226 -27.13 -81.96 -15.77
CA GLU A 226 -27.13 -82.52 -14.43
C GLU A 226 -28.55 -82.86 -13.97
N ARG A 227 -29.57 -82.06 -14.31
CA ARG A 227 -30.98 -82.43 -14.11
C ARG A 227 -31.36 -83.66 -14.93
N ALA A 228 -30.95 -83.75 -16.18
CA ALA A 228 -31.19 -84.93 -17.01
C ALA A 228 -30.47 -86.17 -16.48
N GLU A 229 -29.26 -86.02 -15.92
CA GLU A 229 -28.53 -87.12 -15.29
C GLU A 229 -29.19 -87.53 -13.96
N ARG A 230 -29.63 -86.58 -13.14
CA ARG A 230 -30.40 -86.86 -11.91
C ARG A 230 -31.75 -87.50 -12.21
N GLU A 231 -32.44 -87.11 -13.29
CA GLU A 231 -33.67 -87.78 -13.74
C GLU A 231 -33.39 -89.21 -14.22
N LYS A 232 -32.29 -89.45 -14.94
CA LYS A 232 -31.86 -90.81 -15.32
C LYS A 232 -31.49 -91.64 -14.10
N GLN A 233 -30.77 -91.07 -13.14
CA GLN A 233 -30.41 -91.75 -11.88
C GLN A 233 -31.65 -92.02 -11.03
N ALA A 234 -32.60 -91.07 -10.95
CA ALA A 234 -33.88 -91.27 -10.28
C ALA A 234 -34.74 -92.34 -10.96
N ALA A 235 -34.70 -92.45 -12.29
CA ALA A 235 -35.38 -93.52 -13.02
C ALA A 235 -34.75 -94.90 -12.74
N VAL A 236 -33.41 -94.98 -12.70
CA VAL A 236 -32.67 -96.21 -12.35
C VAL A 236 -32.88 -96.59 -10.88
N GLU A 237 -32.95 -95.64 -9.96
CA GLU A 237 -33.28 -95.88 -8.55
C GLU A 237 -34.75 -96.27 -8.35
N ALA A 238 -35.68 -95.70 -9.13
CA ALA A 238 -37.08 -96.11 -9.13
C ALA A 238 -37.25 -97.53 -9.67
N GLU A 239 -36.49 -97.92 -10.69
CA GLU A 239 -36.46 -99.31 -11.19
C GLU A 239 -35.83 -100.26 -10.18
N ARG A 240 -34.73 -99.88 -9.51
CA ARG A 240 -34.13 -100.65 -8.42
C ARG A 240 -35.06 -100.79 -7.21
N ARG A 241 -35.80 -99.74 -6.84
CA ARG A 241 -36.81 -99.81 -5.78
C ARG A 241 -37.96 -100.75 -6.15
N LYS A 242 -38.44 -100.71 -7.39
CA LYS A 242 -39.44 -101.67 -7.87
C LYS A 242 -38.92 -103.11 -7.86
N ALA A 243 -37.66 -103.33 -8.25
CA ALA A 243 -37.02 -104.64 -8.17
C ALA A 243 -36.79 -105.13 -6.72
N GLN A 244 -36.46 -104.23 -5.80
CA GLN A 244 -36.34 -104.54 -4.36
C GLN A 244 -37.70 -104.82 -3.71
N GLU A 245 -38.75 -104.06 -4.04
CA GLU A 245 -40.11 -104.32 -3.58
C GLU A 245 -40.65 -105.65 -4.10
N GLU A 246 -40.29 -106.05 -5.33
CA GLU A 246 -40.67 -107.35 -5.87
C GLU A 246 -39.88 -108.51 -5.25
N ALA A 247 -38.59 -108.33 -4.98
CA ALA A 247 -37.77 -109.29 -4.25
C ALA A 247 -38.25 -109.48 -2.79
N ASP A 248 -38.64 -108.40 -2.12
CA ASP A 248 -39.18 -108.46 -0.75
C ASP A 248 -40.57 -109.09 -0.70
N ARG A 249 -41.40 -108.94 -1.75
CA ARG A 249 -42.68 -109.64 -1.88
C ARG A 249 -42.48 -111.15 -2.02
N ILE A 250 -41.51 -111.57 -2.83
CA ILE A 250 -41.16 -112.99 -3.02
C ILE A 250 -40.57 -113.59 -1.72
N ARG A 251 -39.76 -112.83 -0.99
CA ARG A 251 -39.17 -113.29 0.29
C ARG A 251 -40.23 -113.48 1.37
N ARG A 252 -41.20 -112.58 1.49
CA ARG A 252 -42.32 -112.70 2.44
C ARG A 252 -43.26 -113.85 2.09
N GLU A 253 -43.47 -114.12 0.80
CA GLU A 253 -44.27 -115.28 0.36
C GLU A 253 -43.56 -116.61 0.64
N ALA A 254 -42.23 -116.66 0.49
CA ALA A 254 -41.42 -117.84 0.82
C ALA A 254 -41.39 -118.12 2.33
N GLU A 255 -41.23 -117.09 3.16
CA GLU A 255 -41.26 -117.22 4.64
C GLU A 255 -42.62 -117.69 5.16
N GLN A 256 -43.73 -117.26 4.54
CA GLN A 256 -45.07 -117.74 4.92
C GLN A 256 -45.32 -119.20 4.55
N ARG A 257 -44.77 -119.70 3.43
CA ARG A 257 -44.88 -121.12 3.05
C ARG A 257 -44.01 -122.03 3.93
N GLU A 258 -42.88 -121.54 4.41
CA GLU A 258 -42.02 -122.30 5.33
C GLU A 258 -42.62 -122.40 6.74
N GLN A 259 -43.19 -121.30 7.25
CA GLN A 259 -43.94 -121.26 8.51
C GLN A 259 -45.17 -122.19 8.50
N ALA A 260 -45.88 -122.30 7.37
CA ALA A 260 -47.03 -123.21 7.22
C ALA A 260 -46.63 -124.69 7.26
N ARG A 261 -45.48 -125.07 6.68
CA ARG A 261 -44.96 -126.45 6.73
C ARG A 261 -44.54 -126.87 8.13
N LEU A 262 -43.84 -126.00 8.85
CA LEU A 262 -43.39 -126.26 10.23
C LEU A 262 -44.57 -126.39 11.22
N ALA A 263 -45.70 -125.73 10.95
CA ALA A 263 -46.92 -125.86 11.75
C ALA A 263 -47.68 -127.17 11.48
N GLU A 264 -47.67 -127.68 10.25
CA GLU A 264 -48.29 -128.97 9.90
C GLU A 264 -47.48 -130.18 10.42
N GLU A 265 -46.15 -130.08 10.39
CA GLU A 265 -45.26 -131.14 10.86
C GLU A 265 -45.32 -131.32 12.38
N LYS A 266 -45.45 -130.24 13.15
CA LYS A 266 -45.70 -130.28 14.60
C LYS A 266 -47.04 -130.94 14.97
N ARG A 267 -48.08 -130.77 14.16
CA ARG A 267 -49.39 -131.40 14.39
C ARG A 267 -49.39 -132.92 14.19
N LYS A 268 -48.56 -133.46 13.28
CA LYS A 268 -48.46 -134.91 13.04
C LYS A 268 -47.65 -135.63 14.13
N ALA A 269 -46.65 -134.98 14.72
CA ALA A 269 -45.85 -135.57 15.81
C ALA A 269 -46.63 -135.71 17.14
N ASP A 270 -47.44 -134.71 17.51
CA ASP A 270 -48.18 -134.70 18.77
C ASP A 270 -49.37 -135.70 18.79
N GLU A 271 -49.94 -136.04 17.62
CA GLU A 271 -51.02 -137.03 17.52
C GLU A 271 -50.52 -138.48 17.65
N GLN A 272 -49.26 -138.73 17.27
CA GLN A 272 -48.65 -140.07 17.28
C GLN A 272 -48.18 -140.48 18.68
N ALA A 273 -47.67 -139.53 19.48
CA ALA A 273 -47.22 -139.76 20.85
C ALA A 273 -48.36 -140.16 21.81
N ARG A 274 -49.59 -139.66 21.60
CA ARG A 274 -50.76 -140.04 22.42
C ARG A 274 -51.25 -141.47 22.16
N ARG A 275 -51.03 -142.02 20.95
CA ARG A 275 -51.48 -143.38 20.61
C ARG A 275 -50.57 -144.48 21.16
N GLU A 276 -49.29 -144.18 21.41
CA GLU A 276 -48.32 -145.17 21.90
C GLU A 276 -48.35 -145.38 23.43
N ALA A 277 -48.71 -144.36 24.21
CA ALA A 277 -48.81 -144.45 25.66
C ALA A 277 -49.99 -145.35 26.11
N ASP A 278 -51.10 -145.29 25.36
CA ASP A 278 -52.35 -145.96 25.70
C ASP A 278 -52.32 -147.49 25.44
N VAL A 279 -51.43 -147.96 24.55
CA VAL A 279 -51.23 -149.38 24.25
C VAL A 279 -50.38 -150.08 25.33
N LYS A 280 -49.41 -149.39 25.91
CA LYS A 280 -48.52 -149.96 26.95
C LYS A 280 -49.26 -150.19 28.27
N HIS A 281 -50.12 -149.27 28.68
CA HIS A 281 -50.92 -149.41 29.90
C HIS A 281 -51.89 -150.61 29.82
N ARG A 282 -52.56 -150.80 28.67
CA ARG A 282 -53.52 -151.91 28.47
C ARG A 282 -52.86 -153.30 28.51
N LYS A 283 -51.63 -153.42 27.98
CA LYS A 283 -50.88 -154.70 28.02
C LYS A 283 -50.44 -155.08 29.43
N ALA A 284 -50.02 -154.12 30.25
CA ALA A 284 -49.57 -154.38 31.63
C ALA A 284 -50.71 -154.93 32.50
N VAL A 285 -51.87 -154.27 32.47
CA VAL A 285 -53.05 -154.66 33.26
C VAL A 285 -53.57 -156.05 32.87
N GLY A 286 -53.59 -156.38 31.57
CA GLY A 286 -54.03 -157.69 31.11
C GLY A 286 -53.16 -158.85 31.59
N VAL A 287 -51.83 -158.65 31.67
CA VAL A 287 -50.90 -159.69 32.14
C VAL A 287 -51.09 -159.98 33.64
N GLU A 288 -51.33 -158.95 34.45
CA GLU A 288 -51.57 -159.11 35.89
C GLU A 288 -52.85 -159.91 36.19
N VAL A 289 -53.93 -159.65 35.44
CA VAL A 289 -55.21 -160.36 35.65
C VAL A 289 -55.11 -161.84 35.26
N VAL A 290 -54.44 -162.17 34.15
CA VAL A 290 -54.20 -163.58 33.76
C VAL A 290 -53.36 -164.30 34.81
N LYS A 291 -52.33 -163.64 35.34
CA LYS A 291 -51.48 -164.21 36.39
C LYS A 291 -52.26 -164.46 37.69
N ALA A 292 -53.14 -163.53 38.08
CA ALA A 292 -53.99 -163.68 39.27
C ALA A 292 -55.03 -164.80 39.13
N LEU A 293 -55.61 -164.97 37.94
CA LEU A 293 -56.55 -166.06 37.64
C LEU A 293 -55.87 -167.43 37.72
N MET A 294 -54.67 -167.56 37.15
CA MET A 294 -53.89 -168.80 37.21
C MET A 294 -53.45 -169.16 38.64
N ALA A 295 -53.24 -168.18 39.52
CA ALA A 295 -52.78 -168.42 40.89
C ALA A 295 -53.90 -168.88 41.84
N ASN A 296 -55.14 -168.45 41.59
CA ASN A 296 -56.26 -168.67 42.51
C ASN A 296 -57.27 -169.70 42.02
N THR A 297 -57.06 -170.27 40.84
CA THR A 297 -57.96 -171.28 40.26
C THR A 297 -57.17 -172.37 39.55
N SER A 298 -57.81 -173.51 39.29
CA SER A 298 -57.22 -174.64 38.56
C SER A 298 -57.20 -174.44 37.04
N LEU A 299 -57.31 -173.19 36.56
CA LEU A 299 -57.42 -172.86 35.14
C LEU A 299 -56.04 -172.86 34.47
N THR A 300 -56.00 -173.45 33.28
CA THR A 300 -54.81 -173.35 32.42
C THR A 300 -54.67 -171.94 31.85
N ARG A 301 -53.46 -171.57 31.40
CA ARG A 301 -53.17 -170.23 30.89
C ARG A 301 -54.11 -169.80 29.77
N ASP A 302 -54.45 -170.72 28.87
CA ASP A 302 -55.32 -170.44 27.73
C ASP A 302 -56.77 -170.18 28.18
N GLN A 303 -57.25 -170.94 29.17
CA GLN A 303 -58.56 -170.71 29.77
C GLN A 303 -58.62 -169.39 30.57
N ALA A 304 -57.54 -169.00 31.25
CA ALA A 304 -57.46 -167.71 31.96
C ALA A 304 -57.45 -166.51 31.00
N ILE A 305 -56.82 -166.65 29.81
CA ILE A 305 -56.86 -165.64 28.74
C ILE A 305 -58.26 -165.55 28.13
N GLU A 306 -58.94 -166.68 27.93
CA GLU A 306 -60.32 -166.72 27.43
C GLU A 306 -61.28 -166.01 28.39
N VAL A 307 -61.20 -166.32 29.68
CA VAL A 307 -61.99 -165.64 30.73
C VAL A 307 -61.69 -164.13 30.77
N LEU A 308 -60.42 -163.71 30.73
CA LEU A 308 -60.07 -162.28 30.65
C LEU A 308 -60.66 -161.62 29.39
N THR A 309 -60.68 -162.32 28.25
CA THR A 309 -61.20 -161.76 26.99
C THR A 309 -62.71 -161.54 27.07
N VAL A 310 -63.46 -162.51 27.61
CA VAL A 310 -64.91 -162.38 27.78
C VAL A 310 -65.27 -161.28 28.80
N VAL A 311 -64.49 -161.12 29.87
CA VAL A 311 -64.65 -160.02 30.84
C VAL A 311 -64.28 -158.67 30.23
N LYS A 312 -63.17 -158.57 29.47
CA LYS A 312 -62.74 -157.35 28.77
C LYS A 312 -63.77 -156.90 27.73
N ASP A 313 -64.43 -157.84 27.07
CA ASP A 313 -65.46 -157.56 26.07
C ASP A 313 -66.86 -157.33 26.70
N GLY A 314 -66.97 -157.31 28.04
CA GLY A 314 -68.18 -156.90 28.77
C GLY A 314 -69.35 -157.88 28.69
N ARG A 315 -69.10 -159.14 28.34
CA ARG A 315 -70.17 -160.15 28.09
C ARG A 315 -70.64 -160.89 29.34
N ILE A 316 -70.02 -160.65 30.50
CA ILE A 316 -70.45 -161.20 31.80
C ILE A 316 -70.99 -160.04 32.64
N PRO A 317 -72.30 -160.01 32.96
CA PRO A 317 -72.86 -158.98 33.84
C PRO A 317 -72.45 -159.19 35.31
N HIS A 318 -72.28 -158.09 36.05
CA HIS A 318 -71.96 -158.06 37.50
C HIS A 318 -70.61 -158.68 37.94
N THR A 319 -69.51 -158.29 37.29
CA THR A 319 -68.14 -158.79 37.56
C THR A 319 -67.45 -158.25 38.83
N GLY A 320 -68.18 -157.55 39.71
CA GLY A 320 -67.68 -157.07 41.00
C GLY A 320 -68.64 -157.45 42.13
N ILE A 321 -68.23 -158.40 42.97
CA ILE A 321 -68.97 -158.85 44.15
C ILE A 321 -68.12 -158.50 45.37
N SER A 322 -68.62 -157.67 46.28
CA SER A 322 -68.04 -157.44 47.61
C SER A 322 -69.07 -157.78 48.69
N TYR A 323 -68.65 -158.52 49.71
CA TYR A 323 -69.47 -158.88 50.87
C TYR A 323 -69.69 -157.71 51.83
#